data_AF-A0A940NYQ8-F1
#
_entry.id   AF-A0A940NYQ8-F1
#
_cell.length_a   1.000
_cell.length_b   1.000
_cell.length_c   1.000
_cell.angle_alpha   90.00
_cell.angle_beta   90.00
_cell.angle_gamma   90.00
#
_symmetry.space_group_name_H-M   'P 1'
#
loop_
_entity.id
_entity.type
_entity.pdbx_description
1 polymer ?
#
loop_
_entity_poly.entity_id
_entity_poly.type
_entity_poly.pdbx_seq_one_letter_code
_entity_poly.pdbx_strand_id
1 'polypeptide(L)'
;MKPIQILSESAAVGTRLKDILYQDGFADIRLSDLSAIPDMLPDAVLIVYAKSNISGLMHQLSPRGGSIILLLNPDCYALYLDRARHCGITLLLMPVAPFTLLEAVEKAVRPSAF
;
A
#
# COMPACT_ATOMS: atom_id res chain seq x y z
N MET A 1 1.46 17.01 4.58
CA MET A 1 1.58 15.53 4.60
C MET A 1 0.80 14.97 3.43
N LYS A 2 1.28 13.92 2.77
CA LYS A 2 0.54 13.24 1.70
C LYS A 2 -0.61 12.42 2.31
N PRO A 3 -1.80 12.38 1.68
CA PRO A 3 -2.89 11.51 2.12
C PRO A 3 -2.48 10.03 1.98
N ILE A 4 -3.00 9.18 2.86
CA ILE A 4 -2.81 7.73 2.80
C ILE A 4 -4.12 7.07 2.37
N GLN A 5 -4.07 6.20 1.37
CA GLN A 5 -5.20 5.41 0.93
C GLN A 5 -4.86 3.93 1.09
N ILE A 6 -5.67 3.23 1.88
CA ILE A 6 -5.58 1.78 2.10
C ILE A 6 -6.64 1.11 1.24
N LEU A 7 -6.21 0.23 0.34
CA LEU A 7 -7.06 -0.66 -0.45
C LEU A 7 -6.86 -2.08 0.06
N SER A 8 -7.91 -2.73 0.55
CA SER A 8 -7.76 -4.02 1.23
C SER A 8 -8.79 -5.04 0.75
N GLU A 9 -8.35 -6.27 0.46
CA GLU A 9 -9.25 -7.43 0.26
C GLU A 9 -9.87 -7.96 1.57
N SER A 10 -9.48 -7.41 2.71
CA SER A 10 -10.03 -7.76 4.02
C SER A 10 -10.29 -6.51 4.83
N ALA A 11 -11.56 -6.25 5.15
CA ALA A 11 -11.93 -5.14 6.02
C ALA A 11 -11.21 -5.22 7.37
N ALA A 12 -11.06 -6.42 7.95
CA ALA A 12 -10.37 -6.62 9.23
C ALA A 12 -8.89 -6.23 9.17
N VAL A 13 -8.17 -6.67 8.13
CA VAL A 13 -6.76 -6.30 7.95
C VAL A 13 -6.63 -4.81 7.64
N GLY A 14 -7.50 -4.26 6.79
CA GLY A 14 -7.51 -2.84 6.44
C GLY A 14 -7.72 -1.93 7.65
N THR A 15 -8.68 -2.27 8.52
CA THR A 15 -8.90 -1.55 9.78
C THR A 15 -7.69 -1.64 10.69
N ARG A 16 -7.08 -2.82 10.83
CA ARG A 16 -5.87 -2.98 11.65
C ARG A 16 -4.69 -2.15 11.13
N LEU A 17 -4.49 -2.09 9.82
CA LEU A 17 -3.46 -1.24 9.21
C LEU A 17 -3.73 0.24 9.48
N LYS A 18 -4.99 0.66 9.34
CA LYS A 18 -5.42 2.02 9.67
C LYS A 18 -5.15 2.37 11.14
N ASP A 19 -5.48 1.48 12.06
CA ASP A 19 -5.28 1.70 13.51
C ASP A 19 -3.80 1.84 13.86
N ILE A 20 -2.93 1.02 13.27
CA ILE A 20 -1.47 1.11 13.47
C ILE A 20 -0.96 2.48 13.03
N LEU A 21 -1.38 2.96 11.85
CA LEU A 21 -0.96 4.26 11.32
C LEU A 21 -1.53 5.41 12.15
N TYR A 22 -2.78 5.29 12.60
CA TYR A 22 -3.41 6.32 13.42
C TYR A 22 -2.72 6.47 14.78
N GLN A 23 -2.32 5.36 15.41
CA GLN A 23 -1.57 5.35 16.66
C GLN A 23 -0.19 6.01 16.54
N ASP A 24 0.40 6.00 15.34
CA ASP A 24 1.67 6.64 15.02
C ASP A 24 1.52 8.12 14.59
N GLY A 25 0.30 8.65 14.58
CA GLY A 25 0.02 10.06 14.32
C GLY A 25 -0.35 10.41 12.88
N PHE A 26 -0.54 9.42 12.00
CA PHE A 26 -1.08 9.67 10.65
C PHE A 26 -2.60 9.95 10.72
N ALA A 27 -3.05 11.07 10.17
CA ALA A 27 -4.44 11.53 10.32
C ALA A 27 -5.32 11.38 9.05
N ASP A 28 -4.76 11.61 7.86
CA ASP A 28 -5.51 11.56 6.59
C ASP A 28 -5.44 10.16 5.97
N ILE A 29 -6.14 9.21 6.58
CA ILE A 29 -6.17 7.80 6.15
C ILE A 29 -7.56 7.42 5.65
N ARG A 30 -7.66 7.13 4.36
CA ARG A 30 -8.87 6.57 3.73
C ARG A 30 -8.73 5.06 3.64
N LEU A 31 -9.75 4.32 4.07
CA LEU A 31 -9.83 2.87 3.89
C LEU A 31 -10.93 2.57 2.87
N SER A 32 -10.61 1.73 1.90
CA SER A 32 -11.55 1.27 0.88
C SER A 32 -11.27 -0.18 0.51
N ASP A 33 -12.26 -0.80 -0.11
CA ASP A 33 -12.12 -2.15 -0.67
C ASP A 33 -11.13 -2.15 -1.85
N LEU A 34 -10.56 -3.32 -2.15
CA LEU A 34 -9.62 -3.45 -3.27
C LEU A 34 -10.27 -3.06 -4.63
N SER A 35 -11.59 -3.18 -4.75
CA SER A 35 -12.32 -2.75 -5.96
C SER A 35 -12.30 -1.24 -6.20
N ALA A 36 -11.91 -0.42 -5.21
CA ALA A 36 -11.86 1.04 -5.31
C ALA A 36 -10.56 1.59 -5.95
N ILE A 37 -9.75 0.74 -6.59
CA ILE A 37 -8.58 1.17 -7.39
C ILE A 37 -8.90 2.27 -8.41
N PRO A 38 -10.07 2.31 -9.07
CA PRO A 38 -10.41 3.42 -9.98
C PRO A 38 -10.44 4.80 -9.29
N ASP A 39 -10.71 4.84 -7.98
CA ASP A 39 -10.88 6.06 -7.18
C ASP A 39 -9.60 6.45 -6.41
N MET A 40 -8.43 5.97 -6.85
CA MET A 40 -7.15 6.34 -6.24
C MET A 40 -6.88 7.83 -6.34
N LEU A 41 -6.54 8.42 -5.20
CA LEU A 41 -6.14 9.82 -5.10
C LEU A 41 -4.77 10.05 -5.75
N PRO A 42 -4.62 11.12 -6.56
CA PRO A 42 -3.30 11.52 -7.05
C PRO A 42 -2.40 11.91 -5.87
N ASP A 43 -1.11 11.63 -5.98
CA ASP A 43 -0.06 11.96 -5.00
C ASP A 43 -0.24 11.34 -3.58
N ALA A 44 -1.20 10.42 -3.41
CA ALA A 44 -1.38 9.68 -2.17
C ALA A 44 -0.33 8.57 -2.01
N VAL A 45 -0.05 8.23 -0.75
CA VAL A 45 0.61 6.96 -0.42
C VAL A 45 -0.45 5.86 -0.48
N LEU A 46 -0.27 4.93 -1.39
CA LEU A 46 -1.19 3.84 -1.59
C LEU A 46 -0.70 2.58 -0.89
N ILE A 47 -1.49 2.08 0.04
CA ILE A 47 -1.24 0.83 0.76
C ILE A 47 -2.24 -0.19 0.24
N VAL A 48 -1.77 -1.24 -0.44
CA VAL A 48 -2.64 -2.26 -1.00
C VAL A 48 -2.39 -3.58 -0.29
N TYR A 49 -3.41 -4.11 0.38
CA TYR A 49 -3.40 -5.45 0.93
C TYR A 49 -4.16 -6.41 0.01
N ALA A 50 -3.48 -7.46 -0.43
CA ALA A 50 -4.09 -8.56 -1.17
C ALA A 50 -3.63 -9.92 -0.64
N LYS A 51 -4.60 -10.78 -0.37
CA LYS A 51 -4.40 -12.22 -0.11
C LYS A 51 -4.36 -13.02 -1.42
N SER A 52 -4.89 -12.47 -2.51
CA SER A 52 -5.04 -13.14 -3.80
C SER A 52 -4.21 -12.51 -4.92
N ASN A 53 -4.16 -13.17 -6.08
CA ASN A 53 -3.44 -12.67 -7.25
C ASN A 53 -4.14 -11.44 -7.85
N ILE A 54 -3.50 -10.28 -7.73
CA ILE A 54 -3.95 -8.97 -8.23
C ILE A 54 -3.27 -8.56 -9.55
N SER A 55 -2.78 -9.51 -10.36
CA SER A 55 -2.01 -9.21 -11.57
C SER A 55 -2.75 -8.32 -12.57
N GLY A 56 -4.08 -8.48 -12.69
CA GLY A 56 -4.92 -7.65 -13.54
C GLY A 56 -5.08 -6.21 -13.03
N LEU A 57 -4.86 -5.97 -11.74
CA LEU A 57 -5.01 -4.68 -11.10
C LEU A 57 -3.69 -3.89 -11.05
N MET A 58 -2.54 -4.58 -11.10
CA MET A 58 -1.21 -3.94 -11.09
C MET A 58 -1.01 -2.88 -12.19
N HIS A 59 -1.55 -3.13 -13.37
CA HIS A 59 -1.46 -2.17 -14.49
C HIS A 59 -2.20 -0.86 -14.20
N GLN A 60 -3.20 -0.88 -13.33
CA GLN A 60 -3.96 0.29 -12.93
C GLN A 60 -3.26 1.09 -11.81
N LEU A 61 -2.39 0.42 -11.02
CA LEU A 61 -1.64 1.04 -9.92
C LEU A 61 -0.46 1.88 -10.42
N SER A 62 0.26 1.40 -11.44
CA SER A 62 1.50 2.01 -11.93
C SER A 62 1.42 3.44 -12.50
N PRO A 63 0.34 3.91 -13.17
CA PRO A 63 0.38 5.18 -13.90
C PRO A 63 0.04 6.44 -13.06
N ARG A 64 -0.31 6.35 -11.77
CA ARG A 64 -0.88 7.49 -11.01
C ARG A 64 0.09 8.29 -10.12
N GLY A 65 1.41 8.08 -10.25
CA GLY A 65 2.43 8.98 -9.66
C GLY A 65 2.59 8.96 -8.13
N GLY A 66 1.80 8.16 -7.41
CA GLY A 66 1.91 7.98 -5.96
C GLY A 66 2.93 6.91 -5.55
N SER A 67 3.38 6.96 -4.30
CA SER A 67 4.19 5.88 -3.70
C SER A 67 3.30 4.70 -3.33
N ILE A 68 3.64 3.51 -3.80
CA ILE A 68 2.83 2.30 -3.61
C ILE A 68 3.55 1.35 -2.66
N ILE A 69 2.81 0.87 -1.66
CA ILE A 69 3.21 -0.17 -0.71
C ILE A 69 2.25 -1.34 -0.89
N LEU A 70 2.75 -2.46 -1.40
CA LEU A 70 2.00 -3.70 -1.56
C LEU A 70 2.26 -4.64 -0.38
N LEU A 71 1.21 -5.01 0.34
CA LEU A 71 1.22 -6.03 1.39
C LEU A 71 0.60 -7.31 0.84
N LEU A 72 1.41 -8.36 0.72
CA LEU A 72 1.00 -9.61 0.08
C LEU A 72 1.23 -10.81 0.98
N ASN A 73 0.38 -11.82 0.82
CA ASN A 73 0.62 -13.15 1.37
C ASN A 73 1.81 -13.84 0.66
N PRO A 74 2.50 -14.79 1.32
CA PRO A 74 3.65 -15.49 0.76
C PRO A 74 3.42 -16.07 -0.64
N ASP A 75 2.25 -16.65 -0.87
CA ASP A 75 1.88 -17.27 -2.15
C ASP A 75 1.85 -16.27 -3.32
N CYS A 76 1.52 -15.01 -3.02
CA CYS A 76 1.46 -13.94 -4.01
C CYS A 76 2.77 -13.16 -4.08
N TYR A 77 3.48 -13.00 -2.96
CA TYR A 77 4.66 -12.14 -2.85
C TYR A 77 5.72 -12.41 -3.93
N ALA A 78 6.04 -13.69 -4.16
CA ALA A 78 7.04 -14.08 -5.16
C ALA A 78 6.69 -13.66 -6.59
N LEU A 79 5.39 -13.58 -6.92
CA LEU A 79 4.92 -13.21 -8.26
C LEU A 79 5.17 -11.73 -8.60
N TYR A 80 5.34 -10.88 -7.58
CA TYR A 80 5.46 -9.43 -7.76
C TYR A 80 6.84 -8.88 -7.50
N LEU A 81 7.80 -9.70 -7.02
CA LEU A 81 9.16 -9.26 -6.70
C LEU A 81 9.82 -8.50 -7.86
N ASP A 82 9.84 -9.09 -9.06
CA ASP A 82 10.44 -8.44 -10.23
C ASP A 82 9.68 -7.18 -10.65
N ARG A 83 8.35 -7.24 -10.67
CA ARG A 83 7.52 -6.08 -11.07
C ARG A 83 7.69 -4.91 -10.11
N ALA A 84 7.72 -5.17 -8.81
CA ALA A 84 7.85 -4.12 -7.82
C ALA A 84 9.21 -3.42 -7.91
N ARG A 85 10.28 -4.19 -8.16
CA ARG A 85 11.62 -3.65 -8.41
C ARG A 85 11.66 -2.70 -9.60
N HIS A 86 10.93 -3.00 -10.68
CA HIS A 86 10.89 -2.17 -11.88
C HIS A 86 9.94 -0.96 -11.76
N CYS A 87 8.89 -1.06 -10.94
CA CYS A 87 7.87 -0.02 -10.80
C CYS A 87 8.06 0.90 -9.58
N GLY A 88 9.16 0.75 -8.82
CA GLY A 88 9.39 1.54 -7.60
C GLY A 88 8.37 1.26 -6.50
N ILE A 89 7.78 0.06 -6.50
CA ILE A 89 6.77 -0.36 -5.53
C ILE A 89 7.46 -0.98 -4.33
N THR A 90 7.08 -0.57 -3.12
CA THR A 90 7.56 -1.21 -1.90
C THR A 90 6.76 -2.47 -1.63
N LEU A 91 7.41 -3.62 -1.54
CA LEU A 91 6.77 -4.89 -1.22
C LEU A 91 7.01 -5.28 0.24
N LEU A 92 5.93 -5.55 0.95
CA LEU A 92 5.94 -6.08 2.31
C LEU A 92 5.23 -7.45 2.34
N LEU A 93 5.84 -8.39 3.04
CA LEU A 93 5.30 -9.74 3.22
C LEU A 93 4.40 -9.77 4.46
N MET A 94 3.25 -10.43 4.36
CA MET A 94 2.36 -10.71 5.49
C MET A 94 2.73 -12.04 6.18
N PRO A 95 2.69 -12.11 7.53
CA PRO A 95 2.39 -11.02 8.46
C PRO A 95 3.52 -9.99 8.55
N VAL A 96 3.15 -8.70 8.50
CA VAL A 96 4.11 -7.59 8.63
C VAL A 96 4.19 -7.11 10.07
N ALA A 97 5.39 -6.79 10.55
CA ALA A 97 5.57 -6.15 11.84
C ALA A 97 5.15 -4.67 11.76
N PRO A 98 4.49 -4.11 12.80
CA PRO A 98 4.03 -2.71 12.77
C PRO A 98 5.14 -1.71 12.43
N PHE A 99 6.32 -1.84 13.02
CA PHE A 99 7.44 -0.93 12.76
C PHE A 99 7.87 -0.92 11.28
N THR A 100 7.82 -2.08 10.60
CA THR A 100 8.21 -2.20 9.19
C THR A 100 7.21 -1.50 8.29
N LEU A 101 5.91 -1.59 8.61
CA LEU A 101 4.86 -0.85 7.91
C LEU A 101 5.07 0.66 8.10
N LEU A 102 5.30 1.10 9.34
CA LEU A 102 5.49 2.52 9.66
C LEU A 102 6.72 3.10 8.94
N GLU A 103 7.86 2.41 8.96
CA GLU A 103 9.05 2.83 8.21
C GLU A 103 8.78 2.98 6.71
N ALA A 104 8.06 2.03 6.12
CA ALA A 104 7.73 2.06 4.69
C ALA A 104 6.81 3.25 4.36
N VAL A 105 5.81 3.51 5.21
CA VAL A 105 4.89 4.64 5.05
C VAL A 105 5.62 5.96 5.25
N GLU A 106 6.44 6.10 6.28
CA GLU A 106 7.24 7.32 6.49
C GLU A 106 8.12 7.64 5.27
N LYS A 107 8.80 6.63 4.71
CA LYS A 107 9.62 6.80 3.50
C LYS A 107 8.78 7.25 2.30
N ALA A 108 7.56 6.74 2.16
CA ALA A 108 6.63 7.09 1.08
C ALA A 108 6.00 8.49 1.24
N VAL A 109 5.75 8.92 2.48
CA VAL A 109 5.16 10.25 2.79
C VAL A 109 6.18 11.37 2.62
N ARG A 110 7.47 11.11 2.89
CA ARG A 110 8.53 12.10 2.71
C ARG A 110 8.66 12.51 1.23
N PRO A 111 8.83 13.80 0.92
CA PRO A 111 9.13 14.23 -0.44
C PRO A 111 10.45 13.58 -0.87
N SER A 112 10.42 12.87 -1.99
CA SER A 112 11.66 12.46 -2.65
C SER A 112 12.37 13.74 -3.07
N ALA A 113 13.46 14.09 -2.38
CA ALA A 113 14.29 15.21 -2.75
C ALA A 113 14.99 14.88 -4.07
N PHE A 114 14.41 15.33 -5.17
CA PHE A 114 15.03 15.43 -6.49
C PHE A 114 14.56 16.71 -7.17
#